data_AF-A0A3D1JI97-F1
#
_entry.id   AF-A0A3D1JI97-F1
#
_cell.length_a   1.000
_cell.length_b   1.000
_cell.length_c   1.000
_cell.angle_alpha   90.00
_cell.angle_beta   90.00
_cell.angle_gamma   90.00
#
_symmetry.space_group_name_H-M   'P 1'
#
loop_
_entity.id
_entity.type
_entity.pdbx_description
1 polymer ?
#
loop_
_entity_poly.entity_id
_entity_poly.type
_entity_poly.pdbx_seq_one_letter_code
_entity_poly.pdbx_strand_id
1 'polypeptide(L)' 'GELAIAWLLAHPEVSSVISGVTRLEQLEANARAAEWVLTPSEVEEVESLLQPA' A
#
# COMPACT_ATOMS: atom_id res chain seq x y z
N GLY A 1 -2.95 4.01 -5.92
CA GLY A 1 -1.98 4.62 -5.00
C GLY A 1 -2.13 4.02 -3.63
N GLU A 2 -3.30 4.25 -3.01
CA GLU A 2 -3.60 3.82 -1.64
C GLU A 2 -3.35 2.32 -1.40
N LEU A 3 -3.91 1.43 -2.23
CA LEU A 3 -3.65 -0.03 -2.11
C LEU A 3 -2.16 -0.38 -2.18
N ALA A 4 -1.37 0.29 -3.03
CA ALA A 4 0.06 0.01 -3.13
C ALA A 4 0.82 0.43 -1.87
N ILE A 5 0.42 1.54 -1.24
CA ILE A 5 1.00 1.99 0.04
C ILE A 5 0.64 0.99 1.15
N ALA A 6 -0.65 0.62 1.26
CA ALA A 6 -1.13 -0.36 2.24
C ALA A 6 -0.45 -1.72 2.07
N TRP A 7 -0.32 -2.20 0.83
CA TRP A 7 0.35 -3.46 0.52
C TRP A 7 1.84 -3.43 0.88
N LEU A 8 2.57 -2.36 0.55
CA LEU A 8 3.96 -2.21 0.96
C LEU A 8 4.09 -2.22 2.50
N LEU A 9 3.21 -1.53 3.22
CA LEU A 9 3.22 -1.48 4.69
C LEU A 9 2.75 -2.77 5.36
N ALA A 10 2.10 -3.68 4.63
CA ALA A 10 1.73 -5.00 5.15
C ALA A 10 2.95 -5.94 5.29
N HIS A 11 4.09 -5.60 4.68
CA HIS A 11 5.33 -6.38 4.76
C HIS A 11 6.16 -5.98 5.98
N PRO A 12 6.51 -6.91 6.88
CA PRO A 12 7.23 -6.59 8.12
C PRO A 12 8.63 -5.99 7.90
N GLU A 13 9.26 -6.27 6.75
CA GLU A 13 10.55 -5.70 6.35
C GLU A 13 10.46 -4.23 5.89
N VAL A 14 9.27 -3.72 5.56
CA VAL A 14 9.05 -2.35 5.10
C VAL A 14 8.65 -1.47 6.28
N SER A 15 9.59 -0.67 6.78
CA SER A 15 9.32 0.23 7.92
C SER A 15 8.57 1.51 7.53
N SER A 16 8.67 1.97 6.28
CA SER A 16 8.00 3.18 5.81
C SER A 16 7.87 3.22 4.29
N VAL A 17 6.91 4.03 3.81
CA VAL A 17 6.69 4.29 2.38
C VAL A 17 6.79 5.79 2.12
N ILE A 18 7.69 6.18 1.19
CA ILE A 18 7.87 7.57 0.76
C ILE A 18 7.15 7.76 -0.57
N SER A 19 6.06 8.54 -0.57
CA SER A 19 5.25 8.81 -1.76
C SER A 19 5.18 10.31 -2.04
N GLY A 20 5.55 10.71 -3.26
CA GLY A 20 5.47 12.09 -3.70
C GLY A 20 4.04 12.55 -3.98
N VAL A 21 3.74 13.81 -3.66
CA VAL A 21 2.42 14.42 -3.90
C VAL A 21 2.55 15.76 -4.60
N THR A 22 1.60 16.07 -5.48
CA THR A 22 1.51 17.36 -6.21
C THR A 22 0.24 18.13 -5.88
N ARG A 23 -0.70 17.49 -5.18
CA ARG A 23 -1.98 18.05 -4.72
C ARG A 23 -2.26 17.61 -3.29
N LEU A 24 -3.01 18.41 -2.54
CA LEU A 24 -3.26 18.17 -1.11
C LEU A 24 -4.08 16.90 -0.88
N GLU A 25 -5.04 16.61 -1.76
CA GLU A 25 -5.91 15.43 -1.64
C GLU A 25 -5.11 14.12 -1.72
N GLN A 26 -3.98 14.13 -2.44
CA GLN A 26 -3.06 12.99 -2.52
C GLN A 26 -2.32 12.76 -1.21
N LEU A 27 -2.00 13.83 -0.47
CA LEU A 27 -1.38 13.71 0.86
C LEU A 27 -2.34 13.00 1.82
N GLU A 28 -3.59 13.45 1.85
CA GLU A 28 -4.60 12.85 2.72
C GLU A 28 -4.90 11.40 2.35
N ALA A 29 -4.98 11.09 1.05
CA ALA A 29 -5.14 9.72 0.56
C ALA A 29 -3.96 8.82 0.96
N ASN A 30 -2.72 9.28 0.77
CA ASN A 30 -1.52 8.55 1.18
C ASN A 30 -1.49 8.32 2.70
N ALA A 31 -1.89 9.30 3.50
CA ALA A 31 -1.95 9.18 4.95
C ALA A 31 -3.00 8.14 5.39
N ARG A 32 -4.22 8.19 4.83
CA ARG A 32 -5.27 7.20 5.12
C ARG A 32 -4.88 5.78 4.69
N ALA A 33 -4.12 5.65 3.60
CA ALA A 33 -3.66 4.35 3.14
C ALA A 33 -2.77 3.64 4.16
N ALA A 34 -2.05 4.37 5.02
CA ALA A 34 -1.24 3.77 6.08
C ALA A 34 -2.09 3.16 7.23
N GLU A 35 -3.35 3.56 7.35
CA GLU A 35 -4.31 3.00 8.31
C GLU A 35 -5.03 1.76 7.77
N TRP A 36 -4.92 1.50 6.45
CA TRP A 36 -5.53 0.34 5.84
C TRP A 36 -4.68 -0.91 6.09
N VAL A 37 -5.10 -1.70 7.08
CA VAL A 37 -4.49 -3.00 7.39
C VAL A 37 -5.11 -4.08 6.51
N LEU A 38 -4.34 -4.59 5.54
CA LEU A 38 -4.74 -5.72 4.72
C LEU A 38 -4.72 -7.01 5.55
N THR A 39 -5.70 -7.88 5.29
CA THR A 39 -5.69 -9.25 5.80
C THR A 39 -4.66 -10.10 5.06
N PRO A 40 -4.16 -11.19 5.67
CA PRO A 40 -3.22 -12.10 4.98
C PRO A 40 -3.75 -12.61 3.63
N SER A 41 -5.06 -12.89 3.52
CA SER A 41 -5.68 -13.32 2.27
C SER A 41 -5.68 -12.23 1.19
N GLU A 42 -5.87 -10.96 1.57
CA GLU A 42 -5.83 -9.85 0.61
C GLU A 42 -4.40 -9.58 0.14
N VAL A 43 -3.40 -9.74 1.01
CA VAL A 43 -1.99 -9.65 0.60
C VAL A 43 -1.65 -10.74 -0.41
N GLU A 44 -2.05 -11.98 -0.14
CA GLU A 44 -1.84 -13.12 -1.04
C GLU A 44 -2.58 -12.95 -2.37
N GLU A 45 -3.80 -12.40 -2.35
CA GLU A 45 -4.55 -12.05 -3.57
C GLU A 45 -3.75 -11.06 -4.43
N VAL A 46 -3.25 -9.97 -3.84
CA VAL A 46 -2.44 -8.98 -4.55
C VAL A 46 -1.15 -9.60 -5.09
N GLU A 47 -0.46 -10.43 -4.31
CA GLU A 47 0.75 -11.14 -4.76
C GLU A 47 0.48 -12.04 -5.97
N SER A 48 -0.65 -12.75 -5.97
CA SER A 48 -1.04 -13.63 -7.10
C SER A 48 -1.22 -12.84 -8.40
N LEU A 49 -1.73 -11.60 -8.31
CA LEU A 49 -1.95 -10.72 -9.47
C LEU A 49 -0.64 -10.11 -10.01
N LEU A 50 0.42 -10.07 -9.21
CA LEU A 50 1.71 -9.49 -9.57
C LEU A 50 2.68 -10.50 -10.19
N GLN A 51 2.31 -11.78 -10.28
CA GLN A 51 3.17 -12.80 -10.87
C GLN A 51 3.37 -12.57 -12.38
N PRO A 52 4.60 -12.77 -12.90
CA PRO A 52 4.85 -12.72 -14.34
C PRO A 52 4.10 -13.86 -15.06
N ALA A 53 3.73 -13.61 -16.32
CA ALA A 53 3.16 -14.61 -17.21
C ALA A 53 4.17 -15.67 -17.65
#